data_AF-A0A7S1UWA1-F1
#
_entry.id   AF-A0A7S1UWA1-F1
#
_cell.length_a   1.000
_cell.length_b   1.000
_cell.length_c   1.000
_cell.angle_alpha   90.00
_cell.angle_beta   90.00
_cell.angle_gamma   90.00
#
_symmetry.space_group_name_H-M   'P 1'
#
loop_
_entity.id
_entity.type
_entity.pdbx_description
1 polymer ?
#
loop_
_entity_poly.entity_id
_entity_poly.type
_entity_poly.pdbx_seq_one_letter_code
_entity_poly.pdbx_strand_id
1 'polypeptide(L)'
;KGSLDPDHTGSIPRLLVSDVMLGTEECPEGTELPPPPAPIDYCVTGYVMDKFCIDRNALLDPNGLPPLSNADVHTIHCLIDVSSCRESGYEILTEPADEFGNLTRHVELDSAGNEMLIEYGKNVGKCDLCTGVGSQVAGLRVTVTGTIDPFDDGQIPRLLVEEVLPDTVSCPADQTRLPTPPPAAAVDSPTASPTVMEQTQNPQSVNCAEFQSTVQLGELLTMSYVVTLDEDDETNGQIAIQLVCECQAWVGFAVSEDLFM
;
A
#
# COMPACT_ATOMS: atom_id res chain seq x y z
N LYS A 1 30.94 -21.13 -3.52
CA LYS A 1 30.26 -21.47 -4.80
C LYS A 1 28.99 -22.23 -4.43
N GLY A 2 27.92 -21.49 -4.15
CA GLY A 2 26.56 -22.00 -4.00
C GLY A 2 25.69 -21.02 -4.77
N SER A 3 24.92 -21.55 -5.71
CA SER A 3 24.03 -20.83 -6.60
C SER A 3 22.82 -20.36 -5.78
N LEU A 4 22.46 -19.08 -5.86
CA LEU A 4 21.15 -18.61 -5.42
C LEU A 4 20.16 -18.95 -6.54
N ASP A 5 19.14 -19.71 -6.20
CA ASP A 5 18.01 -20.06 -7.05
C ASP A 5 17.02 -18.88 -7.02
N PRO A 6 16.62 -18.26 -8.16
CA PRO A 6 15.82 -17.04 -8.16
C PRO A 6 14.29 -17.26 -8.21
N ASP A 7 13.79 -18.47 -7.95
CA ASP A 7 12.41 -18.85 -8.31
C ASP A 7 11.47 -19.13 -7.12
N HIS A 8 11.36 -18.18 -6.19
CA HIS A 8 10.34 -18.22 -5.13
C HIS A 8 9.44 -16.98 -5.19
N THR A 9 8.46 -17.00 -6.09
CA THR A 9 7.22 -16.20 -6.00
C THR A 9 6.33 -16.81 -4.91
N GLY A 10 6.69 -16.62 -3.64
CA GLY A 10 5.82 -16.92 -2.51
C GLY A 10 4.99 -15.68 -2.17
N SER A 11 3.66 -15.81 -2.16
CA SER A 11 2.77 -14.76 -1.66
C SER A 11 3.23 -14.30 -0.28
N ILE A 12 3.48 -13.00 -0.13
CA ILE A 12 3.83 -12.39 1.16
C ILE A 12 2.63 -12.59 2.10
N PRO A 13 2.76 -13.31 3.24
CA PRO A 13 1.67 -13.41 4.19
C PRO A 13 1.35 -12.02 4.75
N ARG A 14 0.10 -11.59 4.60
CA ARG A 14 -0.40 -10.31 5.11
C ARG A 14 -1.00 -10.50 6.50
N LEU A 15 -0.50 -9.73 7.47
CA LEU A 15 -1.09 -9.65 8.80
C LEU A 15 -2.23 -8.64 8.78
N LEU A 16 -3.43 -9.06 9.18
CA LEU A 16 -4.56 -8.17 9.41
C LEU A 16 -4.55 -7.74 10.88
N VAL A 17 -4.32 -6.44 11.12
CA VAL A 17 -4.49 -5.85 12.46
C VAL A 17 -5.94 -5.38 12.55
N SER A 18 -6.72 -6.07 13.36
CA SER A 18 -8.17 -5.87 13.46
C SER A 18 -8.57 -4.74 14.39
N ASP A 19 -7.74 -4.41 15.38
CA ASP A 19 -8.04 -3.35 16.35
C ASP A 19 -6.78 -2.77 17.00
N VAL A 20 -6.83 -1.49 17.36
CA VAL A 20 -5.78 -0.78 18.14
C VAL A 20 -6.47 -0.07 19.29
N MET A 21 -6.49 -0.72 20.45
CA MET A 21 -7.17 -0.21 21.64
C MET A 21 -6.24 0.70 22.47
N LEU A 22 -6.78 1.82 22.95
CA LEU A 22 -6.11 2.64 23.97
C LEU A 22 -6.17 1.90 25.31
N GLY A 23 -5.04 1.83 26.02
CA GLY A 23 -4.75 0.89 27.12
C GLY A 23 -5.58 0.99 28.41
N THR A 24 -6.82 1.47 28.37
CA THR A 24 -7.71 1.57 29.54
C THR A 24 -9.06 0.86 29.38
N GLU A 25 -9.38 0.29 28.22
CA GLU A 25 -10.66 -0.40 28.01
C GLU A 25 -10.43 -1.89 27.71
N GLU A 26 -11.07 -2.76 28.50
CA GLU A 26 -11.09 -4.20 28.29
C GLU A 26 -11.71 -4.50 26.90
N CYS A 27 -11.13 -5.45 26.16
CA CYS A 27 -11.62 -5.82 24.82
C CYS A 27 -13.10 -6.24 24.89
N PRO A 28 -14.03 -5.59 24.16
CA PRO A 28 -15.41 -6.05 24.11
C PRO A 28 -15.47 -7.42 23.42
N GLU A 29 -16.03 -8.41 24.11
CA GLU A 29 -16.32 -9.72 23.53
C GLU A 29 -17.31 -9.57 22.37
N GLY A 30 -16.89 -9.91 21.15
CA GLY A 30 -17.80 -10.21 20.04
C GLY A 30 -18.14 -9.08 19.07
N THR A 31 -17.28 -8.08 18.86
CA THR A 31 -17.40 -7.26 17.64
C THR A 31 -16.92 -8.05 16.43
N GLU A 32 -17.86 -8.62 15.67
CA GLU A 32 -17.58 -9.08 14.30
C GLU A 32 -17.01 -7.87 13.54
N LEU A 33 -15.79 -8.02 13.01
CA LEU A 33 -15.18 -6.99 12.19
C LEU A 33 -16.15 -6.66 11.06
N PRO A 34 -16.46 -5.38 10.79
CA PRO A 34 -17.13 -5.06 9.54
C PRO A 34 -16.29 -5.69 8.42
N PRO A 35 -16.92 -6.37 7.46
CA PRO A 35 -16.18 -6.95 6.35
C PRO A 35 -15.32 -5.86 5.74
N PRO A 36 -14.04 -6.15 5.41
CA PRO A 36 -13.17 -5.15 4.81
C PRO A 36 -13.91 -4.51 3.62
N PRO A 37 -13.82 -3.18 3.45
CA PRO A 37 -14.43 -2.54 2.30
C PRO A 37 -13.97 -3.28 1.04
N ALA A 38 -14.94 -3.62 0.18
CA ALA A 38 -14.63 -4.34 -1.03
C ALA A 38 -13.56 -3.58 -1.83
N PRO A 39 -12.53 -4.25 -2.38
CA PRO A 39 -11.55 -3.60 -3.24
C PRO A 39 -12.27 -2.88 -4.38
N ILE A 40 -11.90 -1.63 -4.64
CA ILE A 40 -12.50 -0.84 -5.70
C ILE A 40 -11.58 -0.90 -6.90
N ASP A 41 -11.99 -1.68 -7.90
CA ASP A 41 -11.31 -1.76 -9.20
C ASP A 41 -11.21 -0.37 -9.81
N TYR A 42 -10.01 -0.03 -10.22
CA TYR A 42 -9.65 1.29 -10.66
C TYR A 42 -8.76 1.23 -11.87
N CYS A 43 -9.02 2.13 -12.81
CA CYS A 43 -8.27 2.27 -14.05
C CYS A 43 -8.05 3.75 -14.35
N VAL A 44 -6.81 4.10 -14.69
CA VAL A 44 -6.45 5.45 -15.11
C VAL A 44 -5.42 5.43 -16.22
N THR A 45 -5.62 6.31 -17.21
CA THR A 45 -4.63 6.60 -18.26
C THR A 45 -4.05 8.00 -18.06
N GLY A 46 -2.73 8.14 -18.05
CA GLY A 46 -2.08 9.42 -17.81
C GLY A 46 -0.60 9.43 -18.14
N TYR A 47 0.04 10.58 -17.90
CA TYR A 47 1.48 10.71 -17.97
C TYR A 47 2.13 10.16 -16.71
N VAL A 48 3.27 9.50 -16.88
CA VAL A 48 4.08 9.00 -15.77
C VAL A 48 5.00 10.11 -15.30
N MET A 49 5.05 10.31 -13.99
CA MET A 49 5.97 11.27 -13.37
C MET A 49 6.59 10.68 -12.11
N ASP A 50 7.90 10.85 -11.93
CA ASP A 50 8.57 10.48 -10.68
C ASP A 50 8.38 11.54 -9.59
N LYS A 51 8.31 11.10 -8.33
CA LYS A 51 8.11 12.00 -7.19
C LYS A 51 9.28 12.94 -6.96
N PHE A 52 10.52 12.53 -7.29
CA PHE A 52 11.69 13.39 -7.15
C PHE A 52 11.59 14.67 -8.00
N CYS A 53 11.19 14.57 -9.28
CA CYS A 53 10.98 15.73 -10.14
C CYS A 53 9.82 16.61 -9.65
N ILE A 54 8.73 16.00 -9.16
CA ILE A 54 7.60 16.72 -8.54
C ILE A 54 8.05 17.51 -7.32
N ASP A 55 8.69 16.85 -6.36
CA ASP A 55 9.05 17.41 -5.07
C ASP A 55 10.08 18.53 -5.17
N ARG A 56 11.00 18.41 -6.14
CA ARG A 56 11.97 19.49 -6.44
C ARG A 56 11.37 20.61 -7.32
N ASN A 57 10.14 20.44 -7.79
CA ASN A 57 9.42 21.35 -8.67
C ASN A 57 10.17 21.69 -9.98
N ALA A 58 10.92 20.72 -10.52
CA ALA A 58 11.66 20.86 -11.76
C ALA A 58 12.02 19.49 -12.36
N LEU A 59 11.89 19.31 -13.67
CA LEU A 59 12.42 18.15 -14.38
C LEU A 59 13.96 18.14 -14.30
N LEU A 60 14.56 16.97 -14.20
CA LEU A 60 16.01 16.79 -14.36
C LEU A 60 16.41 16.82 -15.84
N ASP A 61 15.58 16.23 -16.70
CA ASP A 61 15.76 16.19 -18.14
C ASP A 61 14.39 16.26 -18.84
N PRO A 62 14.11 17.31 -19.63
CA PRO A 62 14.93 18.52 -19.79
C PRO A 62 15.01 19.35 -18.52
N ASN A 63 16.21 19.79 -18.13
CA ASN A 63 16.43 20.43 -16.84
C ASN A 63 15.65 21.74 -16.66
N GLY A 64 14.95 21.86 -15.52
CA GLY A 64 14.40 23.13 -15.03
C GLY A 64 12.97 23.43 -15.44
N LEU A 65 12.32 22.57 -16.24
CA LEU A 65 10.91 22.74 -16.58
C LEU A 65 9.99 22.28 -15.44
N PRO A 66 8.86 22.95 -15.18
CA PRO A 66 7.90 22.51 -14.17
C PRO A 66 7.27 21.15 -14.54
N PRO A 67 7.34 20.13 -13.67
CA PRO A 67 6.95 18.76 -14.01
C PRO A 67 5.46 18.63 -14.35
N LEU A 68 4.59 19.32 -13.61
CA LEU A 68 3.13 19.16 -13.78
C LEU A 68 2.59 19.77 -15.08
N SER A 69 3.33 20.68 -15.74
CA SER A 69 2.93 21.27 -17.02
C SER A 69 3.81 20.82 -18.20
N ASN A 70 4.79 19.95 -17.95
CA ASN A 70 5.77 19.50 -18.96
C ASN A 70 5.99 17.98 -18.90
N ALA A 71 4.97 17.23 -18.49
CA ALA A 71 5.07 15.77 -18.38
C ALA A 71 5.28 15.07 -19.74
N ASP A 72 4.86 15.71 -20.84
CA ASP A 72 5.03 15.27 -22.22
C ASP A 72 6.48 15.28 -22.71
N VAL A 73 7.35 16.08 -22.07
CA VAL A 73 8.78 16.15 -22.39
C VAL A 73 9.66 15.46 -21.35
N HIS A 74 9.08 14.88 -20.30
CA HIS A 74 9.83 14.12 -19.30
C HIS A 74 10.46 12.88 -19.92
N THR A 75 11.79 12.76 -19.84
CA THR A 75 12.51 11.75 -20.62
C THR A 75 12.44 10.37 -19.98
N ILE A 76 12.43 9.33 -20.83
CA ILE A 76 12.57 7.95 -20.35
C ILE A 76 13.89 7.77 -19.60
N HIS A 77 14.96 8.46 -20.01
CA HIS A 77 16.23 8.46 -19.29
C HIS A 77 16.05 8.86 -17.82
N CYS A 78 15.32 9.95 -17.53
CA CYS A 78 15.05 10.32 -16.15
C CYS A 78 14.16 9.31 -15.44
N LEU A 79 13.07 8.89 -16.09
CA LEU A 79 12.15 7.94 -15.47
C LEU A 79 12.82 6.60 -15.15
N ILE A 80 13.77 6.12 -15.97
CA ILE A 80 14.26 4.74 -15.89
C ILE A 80 15.73 4.64 -15.48
N ASP A 81 16.63 5.47 -15.99
CA ASP A 81 18.07 5.33 -15.74
C ASP A 81 18.50 6.00 -14.43
N VAL A 82 17.94 7.18 -14.15
CA VAL A 82 18.32 8.01 -13.01
C VAL A 82 17.76 7.42 -11.71
N SER A 83 18.66 6.93 -10.84
CA SER A 83 18.28 6.23 -9.61
C SER A 83 17.40 7.07 -8.68
N SER A 84 17.71 8.36 -8.50
CA SER A 84 16.91 9.23 -7.63
C SER A 84 15.47 9.42 -8.10
N CYS A 85 15.23 9.41 -9.43
CA CYS A 85 13.89 9.46 -9.98
C CYS A 85 13.20 8.11 -9.78
N ARG A 86 13.85 7.02 -10.20
CA ARG A 86 13.29 5.67 -10.13
C ARG A 86 12.96 5.22 -8.70
N GLU A 87 13.82 5.54 -7.74
CA GLU A 87 13.66 5.13 -6.33
C GLU A 87 12.70 6.04 -5.55
N SER A 88 12.28 7.16 -6.11
CA SER A 88 11.31 8.06 -5.47
C SER A 88 9.86 7.60 -5.59
N GLY A 89 9.58 6.60 -6.44
CA GLY A 89 8.23 6.17 -6.81
C GLY A 89 7.61 7.05 -7.89
N TYR A 90 6.48 6.59 -8.43
CA TYR A 90 5.80 7.24 -9.54
C TYR A 90 4.35 7.58 -9.25
N GLU A 91 3.87 8.60 -9.95
CA GLU A 91 2.48 9.02 -9.98
C GLU A 91 1.97 9.08 -11.42
N ILE A 92 0.66 8.90 -11.57
CA ILE A 92 -0.03 9.12 -12.84
C ILE A 92 -0.67 10.49 -12.83
N LEU A 93 -0.27 11.32 -13.78
CA LEU A 93 -0.81 12.66 -13.99
C LEU A 93 -1.90 12.64 -15.07
N THR A 94 -3.05 13.25 -14.78
CA THR A 94 -4.23 13.25 -15.65
C THR A 94 -4.72 14.66 -15.96
N GLU A 95 -5.55 14.74 -17.01
CA GLU A 95 -6.39 15.90 -17.29
C GLU A 95 -7.70 15.80 -16.47
N PRO A 96 -8.38 16.91 -16.13
CA PRO A 96 -8.12 18.27 -16.57
C PRO A 96 -7.00 18.94 -15.76
N ALA A 97 -6.32 19.88 -16.41
CA ALA A 97 -5.35 20.71 -15.74
C ALA A 97 -6.02 21.68 -14.75
N ASP A 98 -5.29 22.10 -13.72
CA ASP A 98 -5.70 23.18 -12.82
C ASP A 98 -5.82 24.53 -13.56
N GLU A 99 -6.20 25.59 -12.84
CA GLU A 99 -6.32 26.94 -13.41
C GLU A 99 -5.00 27.51 -13.97
N PHE A 100 -3.86 26.88 -13.67
CA PHE A 100 -2.53 27.25 -14.13
C PHE A 100 -2.03 26.35 -15.27
N GLY A 101 -2.83 25.38 -15.73
CA GLY A 101 -2.44 24.45 -16.78
C GLY A 101 -1.57 23.28 -16.30
N ASN A 102 -1.51 23.03 -14.99
CA ASN A 102 -0.81 21.86 -14.44
C ASN A 102 -1.73 20.64 -14.46
N LEU A 103 -1.21 19.51 -14.94
CA LEU A 103 -1.86 18.21 -14.81
C LEU A 103 -2.12 17.87 -13.34
N THR A 104 -3.19 17.11 -13.11
CA THR A 104 -3.60 16.69 -11.77
C THR A 104 -2.83 15.43 -11.38
N ARG A 105 -2.27 15.41 -10.15
CA ARG A 105 -1.69 14.22 -9.52
C ARG A 105 -2.82 13.29 -9.12
N HIS A 106 -2.99 12.17 -9.84
CA HIS A 106 -4.23 11.39 -9.77
C HIS A 106 -4.12 10.19 -8.82
N VAL A 107 -3.06 9.40 -8.97
CA VAL A 107 -2.74 8.27 -8.09
C VAL A 107 -1.23 8.12 -7.93
N GLU A 108 -0.81 7.65 -6.77
CA GLU A 108 0.54 7.16 -6.51
C GLU A 108 0.58 5.64 -6.69
N LEU A 109 1.61 5.10 -7.33
CA LEU A 109 1.76 3.67 -7.52
C LEU A 109 2.41 3.03 -6.29
N ASP A 110 1.94 1.85 -5.91
CA ASP A 110 2.60 1.02 -4.91
C ASP A 110 3.94 0.46 -5.41
N SER A 111 4.68 -0.24 -4.54
CA SER A 111 6.01 -0.76 -4.89
C SER A 111 5.97 -1.75 -6.07
N ALA A 112 4.95 -2.61 -6.12
CA ALA A 112 4.76 -3.54 -7.23
C ALA A 112 4.45 -2.79 -8.53
N GLY A 113 3.58 -1.78 -8.48
CA GLY A 113 3.31 -0.88 -9.59
C GLY A 113 4.54 -0.14 -10.10
N ASN A 114 5.41 0.34 -9.20
CA ASN A 114 6.66 0.99 -9.57
C ASN A 114 7.58 0.04 -10.34
N GLU A 115 7.71 -1.22 -9.91
CA GLU A 115 8.51 -2.23 -10.61
C GLU A 115 7.95 -2.57 -11.99
N MET A 116 6.64 -2.81 -12.08
CA MET A 116 5.96 -3.07 -13.35
C MET A 116 6.12 -1.90 -14.33
N LEU A 117 6.00 -0.67 -13.84
CA LEU A 117 6.18 0.54 -14.64
C LEU A 117 7.61 0.69 -15.16
N ILE A 118 8.61 0.37 -14.33
CA ILE A 118 10.02 0.38 -14.73
C ILE A 118 10.25 -0.65 -15.85
N GLU A 119 9.72 -1.85 -15.71
CA GLU A 119 9.83 -2.89 -16.74
C GLU A 119 9.15 -2.47 -18.05
N TYR A 120 7.93 -1.94 -17.96
CA TYR A 120 7.22 -1.38 -19.11
C TYR A 120 8.05 -0.29 -19.80
N GLY A 121 8.58 0.67 -19.03
CA GLY A 121 9.41 1.76 -19.53
C GLY A 121 10.68 1.27 -20.23
N LYS A 122 11.36 0.24 -19.70
CA LYS A 122 12.53 -0.39 -20.33
C LYS A 122 12.21 -1.04 -21.67
N ASN A 123 10.99 -1.55 -21.83
CA ASN A 123 10.55 -2.24 -23.04
C ASN A 123 10.20 -1.26 -24.18
N VAL A 124 9.51 -0.16 -23.87
CA VAL A 124 9.03 0.81 -24.88
C VAL A 124 10.01 1.95 -25.14
N GLY A 125 10.89 2.20 -24.17
CA GLY A 125 11.74 3.37 -24.11
C GLY A 125 13.08 3.23 -24.82
N LYS A 126 13.73 4.38 -24.98
CA LYS A 126 15.12 4.54 -25.38
C LYS A 126 15.90 5.13 -24.20
N CYS A 127 16.66 4.29 -23.52
CA CYS A 127 17.41 4.62 -22.31
C CYS A 127 18.59 3.64 -22.14
N ASP A 128 19.49 3.91 -21.21
CA ASP A 128 20.70 3.11 -20.99
C ASP A 128 20.40 1.74 -20.37
N LEU A 129 19.40 1.68 -19.48
CA LEU A 129 18.92 0.44 -18.85
C LEU A 129 17.83 -0.26 -19.64
N CYS A 130 17.40 0.31 -20.77
CA CYS A 130 16.37 -0.25 -21.62
C CYS A 130 16.92 -1.50 -22.32
N THR A 131 16.17 -2.60 -22.23
CA THR A 131 16.51 -3.89 -22.83
C THR A 131 15.84 -4.07 -24.21
N GLY A 132 14.93 -3.16 -24.57
CA GLY A 132 14.03 -3.29 -25.71
C GLY A 132 14.51 -2.66 -27.03
N VAL A 133 13.69 -2.90 -28.06
CA VAL A 133 13.71 -2.23 -29.39
C VAL A 133 12.94 -0.91 -29.40
N GLY A 134 12.53 -0.45 -28.21
CA GLY A 134 11.73 0.74 -27.99
C GLY A 134 12.35 2.00 -28.59
N SER A 135 11.50 2.94 -28.98
CA SER A 135 11.91 4.22 -29.57
C SER A 135 11.37 5.43 -28.82
N GLN A 136 10.64 5.24 -27.72
CA GLN A 136 10.09 6.34 -26.96
C GLN A 136 11.19 7.06 -26.19
N VAL A 137 11.29 8.37 -26.38
CA VAL A 137 12.35 9.19 -25.77
C VAL A 137 11.82 10.00 -24.58
N ALA A 138 10.57 10.43 -24.63
CA ALA A 138 9.93 11.25 -23.60
C ALA A 138 8.41 11.04 -23.57
N GLY A 139 7.77 11.64 -22.56
CA GLY A 139 6.32 11.72 -22.46
C GLY A 139 5.67 10.37 -22.26
N LEU A 140 6.21 9.56 -21.34
CA LEU A 140 5.66 8.24 -21.07
C LEU A 140 4.21 8.35 -20.62
N ARG A 141 3.32 7.71 -21.36
CA ARG A 141 1.91 7.55 -21.01
C ARG A 141 1.58 6.08 -20.90
N VAL A 142 0.78 5.75 -19.89
CA VAL A 142 0.35 4.38 -19.61
C VAL A 142 -1.10 4.38 -19.16
N THR A 143 -1.72 3.23 -19.32
CA THR A 143 -2.95 2.87 -18.60
C THR A 143 -2.56 1.93 -17.46
N VAL A 144 -2.95 2.24 -16.23
CA VAL A 144 -2.74 1.35 -15.08
C VAL A 144 -4.09 0.91 -14.53
N THR A 145 -4.14 -0.36 -14.12
CA THR A 145 -5.29 -0.96 -13.44
C THR A 145 -4.89 -1.51 -12.08
N GLY A 146 -5.84 -1.55 -11.16
CA GLY A 146 -5.64 -2.15 -9.85
C GLY A 146 -6.72 -1.73 -8.87
N THR A 147 -6.40 -1.68 -7.58
CA THR A 147 -7.36 -1.31 -6.53
C THR A 147 -6.84 -0.17 -5.67
N ILE A 148 -7.69 0.83 -5.36
CA ILE A 148 -7.30 1.91 -4.43
C ILE A 148 -7.08 1.32 -3.04
N ASP A 149 -5.96 1.66 -2.41
CA ASP A 149 -5.66 1.27 -1.03
C ASP A 149 -6.63 1.99 -0.07
N PRO A 150 -7.56 1.27 0.60
CA PRO A 150 -8.55 1.90 1.46
C PRO A 150 -7.96 2.41 2.79
N PHE A 151 -6.71 2.07 3.09
CA PHE A 151 -6.02 2.47 4.32
C PHE A 151 -5.02 3.62 4.11
N ASP A 152 -4.84 4.09 2.86
CA ASP A 152 -3.98 5.21 2.55
C ASP A 152 -4.69 6.52 2.91
N ASP A 153 -4.12 7.28 3.86
CA ASP A 153 -4.59 8.60 4.29
C ASP A 153 -3.84 9.75 3.58
N GLY A 154 -3.10 9.40 2.53
CA GLY A 154 -2.38 10.33 1.68
C GLY A 154 -3.30 11.33 0.99
N GLN A 155 -2.76 12.52 0.67
CA GLN A 155 -3.48 13.50 -0.15
C GLN A 155 -3.72 12.98 -1.58
N ILE A 156 -2.88 12.07 -2.05
CA ILE A 156 -2.97 11.41 -3.35
C ILE A 156 -3.22 9.94 -3.07
N PRO A 157 -4.33 9.37 -3.57
CA PRO A 157 -4.64 7.97 -3.32
C PRO A 157 -3.57 7.04 -3.88
N ARG A 158 -3.14 6.08 -3.05
CA ARG A 158 -2.31 4.98 -3.50
C ARG A 158 -3.12 3.92 -4.26
N LEU A 159 -2.62 3.54 -5.43
CA LEU A 159 -3.13 2.44 -6.24
C LEU A 159 -2.27 1.20 -6.00
N LEU A 160 -2.89 0.12 -5.55
CA LEU A 160 -2.30 -1.23 -5.55
C LEU A 160 -2.39 -1.75 -6.98
N VAL A 161 -1.30 -1.62 -7.73
CA VAL A 161 -1.30 -1.87 -9.18
C VAL A 161 -1.34 -3.36 -9.45
N GLU A 162 -2.20 -3.75 -10.39
CA GLU A 162 -2.29 -5.11 -10.91
C GLU A 162 -1.67 -5.21 -12.32
N GLU A 163 -1.81 -4.16 -13.14
CA GLU A 163 -1.29 -4.15 -14.51
C GLU A 163 -0.87 -2.75 -14.98
N VAL A 164 0.17 -2.72 -15.84
CA VAL A 164 0.61 -1.54 -16.58
C VAL A 164 0.50 -1.84 -18.08
N LEU A 165 -0.30 -1.04 -18.78
CA LEU A 165 -0.71 -1.24 -20.17
C LEU A 165 -0.35 -0.02 -21.03
N PRO A 166 -0.27 -0.20 -22.36
CA PRO A 166 -0.17 0.92 -23.29
C PRO A 166 -1.35 1.90 -23.16
N ASP A 167 -1.09 3.19 -23.37
CA ASP A 167 -2.10 4.27 -23.32
C ASP A 167 -3.22 4.12 -24.37
N THR A 168 -3.02 3.27 -25.37
CA THR A 168 -4.05 2.86 -26.34
C THR A 168 -5.14 1.97 -25.74
N VAL A 169 -4.88 1.34 -24.59
CA VAL A 169 -5.89 0.57 -23.86
C VAL A 169 -6.78 1.53 -23.08
N SER A 170 -8.07 1.53 -23.38
CA SER A 170 -9.04 2.42 -22.74
C SER A 170 -9.55 1.86 -21.41
N CYS A 171 -9.71 2.73 -20.41
CA CYS A 171 -10.34 2.37 -19.16
C CYS A 171 -11.85 2.11 -19.31
N PRO A 172 -12.39 1.04 -18.69
CA PRO A 172 -13.83 0.87 -18.54
C PRO A 172 -14.46 2.06 -17.82
N ALA A 173 -15.62 2.52 -18.30
CA ALA A 173 -16.24 3.75 -17.80
C ALA A 173 -16.60 3.69 -16.29
N ASP A 174 -16.85 2.50 -15.77
CA ASP A 174 -17.15 2.19 -14.39
C ASP A 174 -15.93 2.17 -13.46
N GLN A 175 -14.71 2.12 -14.01
CA GLN A 175 -13.46 2.01 -13.23
C GLN A 175 -12.63 3.30 -13.19
N THR A 176 -13.15 4.42 -13.70
CA THR A 176 -12.39 5.69 -13.83
C THR A 176 -12.67 6.71 -12.74
N ARG A 177 -13.60 6.43 -11.83
CA ARG A 177 -14.00 7.36 -10.77
C ARG A 177 -13.36 6.95 -9.46
N LEU A 178 -12.56 7.83 -8.88
CA LEU A 178 -12.11 7.64 -7.51
C LEU A 178 -13.35 7.48 -6.62
N PRO A 179 -13.31 6.56 -5.64
CA PRO A 179 -14.39 6.45 -4.68
C PRO A 179 -14.59 7.83 -4.04
N THR A 180 -15.77 8.43 -4.23
CA THR A 180 -16.13 9.55 -3.37
C THR A 180 -16.23 8.99 -1.96
N PRO A 181 -15.56 9.60 -0.95
CA PRO A 181 -15.76 9.19 0.43
C PRO A 181 -17.26 9.17 0.71
N PRO A 182 -17.79 8.13 1.39
CA PRO A 182 -19.19 8.11 1.78
C PRO A 182 -19.51 9.46 2.43
N PRO A 183 -20.63 10.12 2.06
CA PRO A 183 -21.01 11.37 2.71
C PRO A 183 -21.00 11.11 4.21
N ALA A 184 -20.17 11.86 4.95
CA ALA A 184 -19.99 11.69 6.38
C ALA A 184 -21.37 11.53 7.01
N ALA A 185 -21.70 10.31 7.43
CA ALA A 185 -22.99 10.06 8.05
C ALA A 185 -23.06 11.01 9.24
N ALA A 186 -24.05 11.90 9.24
CA ALA A 186 -24.33 12.74 10.39
C ALA A 186 -24.53 11.80 11.58
N VAL A 187 -23.54 11.75 12.45
CA VAL A 187 -23.60 10.99 13.70
C VAL A 187 -24.59 11.72 14.60
N ASP A 188 -25.88 11.37 14.45
CA ASP A 188 -26.85 11.55 15.51
C ASP A 188 -26.41 10.65 16.67
N SER A 189 -25.89 11.27 17.73
CA SER A 189 -25.55 10.58 18.98
C SER A 189 -26.80 9.92 19.58
N PRO A 190 -26.84 8.59 19.77
CA PRO A 190 -27.81 7.98 20.66
C PRO A 190 -27.16 7.75 22.02
N THR A 191 -27.64 8.50 23.01
CA THR A 191 -27.53 8.12 24.42
C THR A 191 -28.43 6.90 24.67
N ALA A 192 -27.86 5.75 25.01
CA ALA A 192 -28.60 4.67 25.68
C ALA A 192 -27.69 3.76 26.53
N SER A 193 -28.12 3.56 27.78
CA SER A 193 -27.53 2.70 28.82
C SER A 193 -27.50 1.21 28.47
N PRO A 194 -26.64 0.40 29.13
CA PRO A 194 -26.45 -1.01 28.79
C PRO A 194 -27.57 -1.88 29.38
N THR A 195 -28.07 -2.81 28.58
CA THR A 195 -28.83 -3.99 29.05
C THR A 195 -27.97 -5.22 28.76
N VAL A 196 -27.61 -5.92 29.82
CA VAL A 196 -26.85 -7.17 29.81
C VAL A 196 -27.70 -8.27 29.18
N MET A 197 -27.15 -8.96 28.18
CA MET A 197 -27.60 -10.30 27.80
C MET A 197 -26.43 -11.28 27.89
N GLU A 198 -26.70 -12.35 28.63
CA GLU A 198 -25.86 -13.52 28.88
C GLU A 198 -26.07 -14.53 27.75
N GLN A 199 -25.00 -14.93 27.05
CA GLN A 199 -25.04 -16.12 26.19
C GLN A 199 -23.70 -16.88 26.14
N THR A 200 -23.78 -18.10 26.69
CA THR A 200 -23.32 -19.40 26.17
C THR A 200 -21.98 -19.51 25.43
N GLN A 201 -21.09 -20.29 26.04
CA GLN A 201 -19.76 -20.71 25.62
C GLN A 201 -19.74 -21.65 24.39
N ASN A 202 -18.75 -21.47 23.50
CA ASN A 202 -18.20 -22.50 22.59
C ASN A 202 -16.71 -22.15 22.26
N PRO A 203 -15.83 -23.13 21.97
CA PRO A 203 -14.42 -23.07 22.37
C PRO A 203 -13.48 -22.57 21.27
N GLN A 204 -12.58 -21.67 21.68
CA GLN A 204 -11.13 -21.60 21.45
C GLN A 204 -10.73 -20.17 21.88
N SER A 205 -11.03 -19.85 23.13
CA SER A 205 -10.72 -18.55 23.72
C SER A 205 -9.25 -18.51 24.10
N VAL A 206 -8.46 -17.66 23.45
CA VAL A 206 -7.06 -17.43 23.83
C VAL A 206 -7.06 -16.70 25.17
N ASN A 207 -6.54 -17.37 26.21
CA ASN A 207 -6.49 -16.82 27.56
C ASN A 207 -5.24 -15.93 27.71
N CYS A 208 -5.43 -14.61 27.64
CA CYS A 208 -4.35 -13.63 27.83
C CYS A 208 -3.75 -13.62 29.26
N ALA A 209 -4.30 -14.38 30.22
CA ALA A 209 -3.68 -14.53 31.54
C ALA A 209 -2.43 -15.45 31.53
N GLU A 210 -2.15 -16.13 30.40
CA GLU A 210 -1.05 -17.07 30.25
C GLU A 210 0.00 -16.60 29.23
N PHE A 211 0.39 -15.32 29.26
CA PHE A 211 1.51 -14.86 28.45
C PHE A 211 2.77 -15.66 28.78
N GLN A 212 3.31 -16.33 27.76
CA GLN A 212 4.49 -17.19 27.90
C GLN A 212 5.77 -16.36 28.01
N SER A 213 5.76 -15.13 27.48
CA SER A 213 6.92 -14.25 27.49
C SER A 213 6.51 -12.78 27.51
N THR A 214 7.30 -11.99 28.24
CA THR A 214 7.23 -10.52 28.26
C THR A 214 8.61 -9.96 27.98
N VAL A 215 8.70 -9.07 27.00
CA VAL A 215 9.94 -8.39 26.59
C VAL A 215 9.77 -6.89 26.78
N GLN A 216 10.72 -6.29 27.50
CA GLN A 216 10.81 -4.85 27.67
C GLN A 216 11.66 -4.27 26.52
N LEU A 217 11.06 -3.42 25.69
CA LEU A 217 11.68 -2.81 24.51
C LEU A 217 12.01 -1.33 24.81
N GLY A 218 12.97 -1.12 25.70
CA GLY A 218 13.29 0.21 26.24
C GLY A 218 12.43 0.59 27.44
N GLU A 219 12.52 1.84 27.90
CA GLU A 219 11.93 2.22 29.20
C GLU A 219 10.40 2.38 29.17
N LEU A 220 9.79 2.56 27.99
CA LEU A 220 8.37 2.95 27.86
C LEU A 220 7.51 1.95 27.08
N LEU A 221 8.09 0.84 26.61
CA LEU A 221 7.40 -0.14 25.78
C LEU A 221 7.57 -1.55 26.35
N THR A 222 6.45 -2.20 26.64
CA THR A 222 6.39 -3.60 27.08
C THR A 222 5.57 -4.40 26.08
N MET A 223 6.12 -5.53 25.64
CA MET A 223 5.44 -6.49 24.77
C MET A 223 5.25 -7.80 25.50
N SER A 224 4.02 -8.30 25.58
CA SER A 224 3.69 -9.64 26.07
C SER A 224 3.09 -10.45 24.93
N TYR A 225 3.48 -11.72 24.79
CA TYR A 225 2.93 -12.58 23.75
C TYR A 225 2.72 -14.02 24.21
N VAL A 226 1.79 -14.69 23.54
CA VAL A 226 1.55 -16.13 23.63
C VAL A 226 1.43 -16.69 22.22
N VAL A 227 2.08 -17.81 21.97
CA VAL A 227 1.93 -18.59 20.74
C VAL A 227 1.24 -19.89 21.13
N THR A 228 0.10 -20.16 20.52
CA THR A 228 -0.63 -21.41 20.66
C THR A 228 -0.55 -22.15 19.33
N LEU A 229 0.06 -23.32 19.33
CA LEU A 229 0.05 -24.23 18.17
C LEU A 229 -1.16 -25.14 18.28
N ASP A 230 -1.77 -25.49 17.16
CA ASP A 230 -2.78 -26.54 17.11
C ASP A 230 -2.10 -27.89 17.43
N GLU A 231 -2.67 -28.64 18.38
CA GLU A 231 -2.10 -29.93 18.79
C GLU A 231 -2.19 -30.98 17.66
N ASP A 232 -3.14 -30.83 16.75
CA ASP A 232 -3.38 -31.74 15.63
C ASP A 232 -2.66 -31.29 14.34
N ASP A 233 -2.21 -30.04 14.27
CA ASP A 233 -1.51 -29.46 13.12
C ASP A 233 -0.46 -28.43 13.55
N GLU A 234 0.78 -28.87 13.74
CA GLU A 234 1.90 -28.00 14.12
C GLU A 234 2.22 -26.91 13.07
N THR A 235 1.60 -26.96 11.89
CA THR A 235 1.71 -25.90 10.87
C THR A 235 0.67 -24.80 11.03
N ASN A 236 -0.33 -25.00 11.88
CA ASN A 236 -1.37 -24.04 12.19
C ASN A 236 -1.20 -23.52 13.62
N GLY A 237 -1.05 -22.22 13.78
CA GLY A 237 -0.85 -21.60 15.08
C GLY A 237 -1.44 -20.20 15.14
N GLN A 238 -1.80 -19.79 16.35
CA GLN A 238 -2.25 -18.44 16.65
C GLN A 238 -1.22 -17.75 17.54
N ILE A 239 -0.95 -16.49 17.24
CA ILE A 239 -0.15 -15.62 18.08
C ILE A 239 -1.05 -14.51 18.61
N ALA A 240 -1.09 -14.34 19.93
CA ALA A 240 -1.73 -13.19 20.56
C ALA A 240 -0.67 -12.32 21.23
N ILE A 241 -0.74 -11.02 20.98
CA ILE A 241 0.26 -10.04 21.40
C ILE A 241 -0.45 -8.87 22.09
N GLN A 242 0.06 -8.48 23.25
CA GLN A 242 -0.32 -7.27 23.95
C GLN A 242 0.86 -6.30 23.97
N LEU A 243 0.63 -5.07 23.51
CA LEU A 243 1.61 -4.00 23.53
C LEU A 243 1.11 -2.88 24.42
N VAL A 244 1.96 -2.46 25.37
CA VAL A 244 1.69 -1.33 26.27
C VAL A 244 2.79 -0.30 26.05
N CYS A 245 2.42 0.88 25.52
CA CYS A 245 3.30 2.02 25.31
C CYS A 245 2.72 3.22 26.04
N GLU A 246 3.51 3.90 26.87
CA GLU A 246 3.17 5.22 27.42
C GLU A 246 3.63 6.35 26.47
N CYS A 247 3.53 6.09 25.17
CA CYS A 247 4.23 6.81 24.11
C CYS A 247 3.50 6.66 22.77
N GLN A 248 3.84 7.53 21.81
CA GLN A 248 3.49 7.30 20.42
C GLN A 248 4.50 6.32 19.82
N ALA A 249 4.04 5.16 19.37
CA ALA A 249 4.88 4.14 18.76
C ALA A 249 4.27 3.60 17.47
N TRP A 250 5.14 3.07 16.62
CA TRP A 250 4.78 2.28 15.46
C TRP A 250 5.10 0.82 15.76
N VAL A 251 4.22 -0.07 15.37
CA VAL A 251 4.39 -1.50 15.55
C VAL A 251 4.41 -2.14 14.18
N GLY A 252 5.50 -2.86 13.88
CA GLY A 252 5.62 -3.70 12.70
C GLY A 252 5.76 -5.15 13.14
N PHE A 253 5.01 -6.03 12.51
CA PHE A 253 5.16 -7.48 12.68
C PHE A 253 5.71 -8.06 11.39
N ALA A 254 6.68 -8.96 11.52
CA ALA A 254 7.17 -9.77 10.42
C ALA A 254 7.12 -11.23 10.86
N VAL A 255 6.58 -12.08 9.99
CA VAL A 255 6.63 -13.54 10.15
C VAL A 255 7.49 -14.05 9.00
N SER A 256 8.51 -14.83 9.32
CA SER A 256 9.36 -15.50 8.33
C SER A 256 9.18 -16.99 8.52
N GLU A 257 8.97 -17.72 7.43
CA GLU A 257 9.18 -19.16 7.42
C GLU A 257 10.69 -19.38 7.49
N ASP A 258 11.25 -19.64 8.68
CA ASP A 258 12.67 -19.93 8.79
C ASP A 258 12.97 -21.30 8.15
N LEU A 259 13.57 -21.27 6.96
CA LEU A 259 14.34 -22.36 6.39
C LEU A 259 15.65 -22.51 7.18
N PHE A 260 15.60 -23.20 8.34
CA PHE A 260 16.82 -23.76 8.92
C PHE A 260 17.28 -24.96 8.08
N MET A 261 18.14 -24.70 7.09
CA MET A 261 19.09 -25.69 6.54
C MET A 261 20.46 -25.04 6.31
#